data_AF-A0A7C1XNB2-F1
#
_entry.id   AF-A0A7C1XNB2-F1
#
_cell.length_a   1.000
_cell.length_b   1.000
_cell.length_c   1.000
_cell.angle_alpha   90.00
_cell.angle_beta   90.00
_cell.angle_gamma   90.00
#
_symmetry.space_group_name_H-M   'P 1'
#
loop_
_entity.id
_entity.type
_entity.pdbx_description
1 polymer ?
#
loop_
_entity_poly.entity_id
_entity_poly.type
_entity_poly.pdbx_seq_one_letter_code
_entity_poly.pdbx_strand_id
1 'polypeptide(L)'
;MKPEIKTNIEKLVVDESISTAQLSACQKWLKDHSAHYQQLYLIAGHHPGIPDSRILKTVLNKHDAMLTTDCPFHNRLLKEGITSFYIDAALTITQQALQGIRPTFLPEPKGDNKKQPEMSSLHNLIIPDSDKTLKKLRTKRRRIRSHFGGYDQFNQLSITVATRGELIGVRLHVAGASAKGIMASESYVAEPDRDTGKAALCHALVLALQLMLQRLDVYLFYDPANIPDPCSLDDRFFNRLKIEFPTVKFIACAKGRLMEALWQKLSALKSANSNEIVPSRLSLIEQRVKQFVLGVPVESKSVATKPIPLLSSNTDRGALLLAAKWFFDKAIKLETITRIALIGSICTGKKHPKDIDILVTLAPGAEIAPISKLKRQMSGRIQRGLLGADIFLLEEGRYIGRPCRFCEPHPRAACTHDGLRCNFNRPFLCDTSHSFELKDEVITSPPITLYPEFQARINVPADVQIVFD
;
A
#
# COMPACT_ATOMS: atom_id res chain seq x y z
N MET A 1 5.36 -26.27 30.81
CA MET A 1 6.09 -26.59 29.58
C MET A 1 6.12 -25.34 28.70
N LYS A 2 7.31 -24.85 28.33
CA LYS A 2 7.40 -23.83 27.27
C LYS A 2 6.93 -24.50 25.97
N PRO A 3 6.00 -23.89 25.19
CA PRO A 3 5.57 -24.47 23.93
C PRO A 3 6.79 -24.60 23.00
N GLU A 4 6.95 -25.77 22.40
CA GLU A 4 7.97 -26.00 21.39
C GLU A 4 7.66 -25.11 20.18
N ILE A 5 8.50 -24.12 19.94
CA ILE A 5 8.35 -23.22 18.79
C ILE A 5 8.76 -24.02 17.57
N LYS A 6 7.88 -24.08 16.58
CA LYS A 6 8.24 -24.66 15.28
C LYS A 6 9.36 -23.82 14.66
N THR A 7 10.53 -24.42 14.54
CA THR A 7 11.76 -23.74 14.09
C THR A 7 11.87 -23.69 12.57
N ASN A 8 11.25 -24.64 11.86
CA ASN A 8 11.25 -24.70 10.40
C ASN A 8 9.85 -24.49 9.83
N ILE A 9 9.66 -23.36 9.14
CA ILE A 9 8.42 -22.98 8.45
C ILE A 9 8.70 -23.00 6.95
N GLU A 10 7.89 -23.72 6.16
CA GLU A 10 8.03 -23.67 4.70
C GLU A 10 7.62 -22.29 4.18
N LYS A 11 6.37 -21.90 4.47
CA LYS A 11 5.81 -20.61 4.04
C LYS A 11 5.22 -19.85 5.21
N LEU A 12 5.68 -18.62 5.43
CA LEU A 12 5.01 -17.65 6.31
C LEU A 12 3.94 -16.91 5.51
N VAL A 13 2.69 -17.30 5.70
CA VAL A 13 1.51 -16.65 5.11
C VAL A 13 1.11 -15.47 5.97
N VAL A 14 1.03 -14.28 5.35
CA VAL A 14 0.75 -13.02 6.04
C VAL A 14 -0.64 -12.53 5.68
N ASP A 15 -1.47 -12.39 6.70
CA ASP A 15 -2.82 -11.84 6.59
C ASP A 15 -2.82 -10.40 6.05
N GLU A 16 -3.82 -10.02 5.27
CA GLU A 16 -3.95 -8.66 4.72
C GLU A 16 -4.11 -7.56 5.78
N SER A 17 -4.60 -7.95 6.95
CA SER A 17 -4.80 -7.07 8.10
C SER A 17 -3.50 -6.70 8.82
N ILE A 18 -2.40 -7.39 8.50
CA ILE A 18 -1.07 -7.14 9.05
C ILE A 18 -0.49 -5.86 8.44
N SER A 19 -0.08 -4.95 9.32
CA SER A 19 0.69 -3.77 8.95
C SER A 19 2.16 -4.10 8.73
N THR A 20 2.89 -3.21 8.04
CA THR A 20 4.34 -3.35 7.84
C THR A 20 5.11 -3.41 9.16
N ALA A 21 4.69 -2.64 10.17
CA ALA A 21 5.27 -2.66 11.51
C ALA A 21 5.07 -4.03 12.19
N GLN A 22 3.88 -4.62 12.07
CA GLN A 22 3.57 -5.94 12.63
C GLN A 22 4.34 -7.06 11.93
N LEU A 23 4.46 -7.01 10.61
CA LEU A 23 5.29 -7.97 9.87
C LEU A 23 6.76 -7.89 10.31
N SER A 24 7.30 -6.68 10.41
CA SER A 24 8.69 -6.46 10.85
C SER A 24 8.91 -6.98 12.28
N ALA A 25 7.96 -6.74 13.18
CA ALA A 25 8.02 -7.24 14.55
C ALA A 25 7.99 -8.77 14.61
N CYS A 26 7.15 -9.41 13.78
CA CYS A 26 7.11 -10.87 13.68
C CYS A 26 8.39 -11.48 13.15
N GLN A 27 8.97 -10.91 12.08
CA GLN A 27 10.24 -11.38 11.53
C GLN A 27 11.37 -11.28 12.55
N LYS A 28 11.41 -10.18 13.33
CA LYS A 28 12.36 -10.04 14.43
C LYS A 28 12.13 -11.11 15.50
N TRP A 29 10.88 -11.28 15.93
CA TRP A 29 10.52 -12.27 16.95
C TRP A 29 10.91 -13.69 16.52
N LEU A 30 10.67 -14.08 15.26
CA LEU A 30 11.07 -15.38 14.73
C LEU A 30 12.58 -15.58 14.82
N LYS A 31 13.36 -14.56 14.42
CA LYS A 31 14.82 -14.58 14.53
C LYS A 31 15.29 -14.75 15.99
N ASP A 32 14.69 -13.99 16.91
CA ASP A 32 15.02 -14.04 18.35
C ASP A 32 14.69 -15.41 18.97
N HIS A 33 13.79 -16.19 18.36
CA HIS A 33 13.41 -17.54 18.79
C HIS A 33 14.00 -18.65 17.91
N SER A 34 15.01 -18.36 17.08
CA SER A 34 15.65 -19.34 16.18
C SER A 34 14.67 -20.06 15.25
N ALA A 35 13.61 -19.38 14.85
CA ALA A 35 12.64 -19.85 13.87
C ALA A 35 12.87 -19.17 12.52
N HIS A 36 12.81 -19.95 11.45
CA HIS A 36 13.06 -19.50 10.08
C HIS A 36 11.94 -19.92 9.16
N TYR A 37 11.64 -19.08 8.17
CA TYR A 37 10.72 -19.40 7.07
C TYR A 37 11.47 -19.35 5.73
N GLN A 38 11.12 -20.24 4.80
CA GLN A 38 11.76 -20.28 3.47
C GLN A 38 11.11 -19.30 2.49
N GLN A 39 9.79 -19.18 2.55
CA GLN A 39 9.01 -18.31 1.67
C GLN A 39 8.12 -17.35 2.46
N LEU A 40 8.07 -16.09 2.02
CA LEU A 40 7.10 -15.11 2.49
C LEU A 40 5.93 -15.04 1.49
N TYR A 41 4.70 -15.21 1.97
CA TYR A 41 3.50 -15.16 1.14
C TYR A 41 2.55 -14.08 1.64
N LEU A 42 2.45 -12.97 0.90
CA LEU A 42 1.57 -11.86 1.25
C LEU A 42 0.20 -12.06 0.60
N ILE A 43 -0.83 -12.40 1.38
CA ILE A 43 -2.18 -12.63 0.86
C ILE A 43 -2.66 -11.43 0.03
N ALA A 44 -2.37 -10.21 0.48
CA ALA A 44 -2.80 -8.99 -0.18
C ALA A 44 -2.26 -8.84 -1.63
N GLY A 45 -1.12 -9.45 -1.95
CA GLY A 45 -0.51 -9.41 -3.28
C GLY A 45 -0.99 -10.52 -4.22
N HIS A 46 -1.39 -11.67 -3.67
CA HIS A 46 -1.75 -12.84 -4.46
C HIS A 46 -3.26 -13.08 -4.55
N HIS A 47 -3.98 -12.94 -3.42
CA HIS A 47 -5.41 -13.26 -3.32
C HIS A 47 -6.17 -12.21 -2.49
N PRO A 48 -6.28 -10.96 -2.97
CA PRO A 48 -6.92 -9.88 -2.24
C PRO A 48 -8.35 -10.20 -1.75
N GLY A 49 -8.54 -10.11 -0.43
CA GLY A 49 -9.79 -10.37 0.29
C GLY A 49 -10.17 -11.86 0.41
N ILE A 50 -9.29 -12.81 0.10
CA ILE A 50 -9.62 -14.24 0.19
C ILE A 50 -10.26 -14.62 1.55
N PRO A 51 -11.37 -15.38 1.55
CA PRO A 51 -12.01 -15.85 2.78
C PRO A 51 -11.13 -16.79 3.59
N ASP A 52 -11.25 -16.73 4.91
CA ASP A 52 -10.62 -17.58 5.91
C ASP A 52 -10.73 -19.08 5.59
N SER A 53 -11.92 -19.53 5.17
CA SER A 53 -12.17 -20.94 4.80
C SER A 53 -11.33 -21.37 3.60
N ARG A 54 -11.05 -20.46 2.66
CA ARG A 54 -10.21 -20.73 1.49
C ARG A 54 -8.73 -20.60 1.82
N ILE A 55 -8.34 -19.64 2.67
CA ILE A 55 -6.95 -19.57 3.19
C ILE A 55 -6.57 -20.91 3.82
N LEU A 56 -7.43 -21.42 4.70
CA LEU A 56 -7.21 -22.68 5.41
C LEU A 56 -7.06 -23.88 4.46
N LYS A 57 -7.86 -23.93 3.39
CA LYS A 57 -7.92 -25.10 2.50
C LYS A 57 -6.92 -25.10 1.35
N THR A 58 -6.57 -23.92 0.83
CA THR A 58 -5.84 -23.84 -0.43
C THR A 58 -4.57 -23.02 -0.37
N VAL A 59 -4.36 -22.22 0.68
CA VAL A 59 -3.14 -21.41 0.84
C VAL A 59 -2.19 -22.04 1.86
N LEU A 60 -2.73 -22.60 2.94
CA LEU A 60 -1.97 -23.18 4.04
C LEU A 60 -1.87 -24.70 3.94
N ASN A 61 -0.71 -25.23 4.32
CA ASN A 61 -0.48 -26.65 4.64
C ASN A 61 -0.02 -26.80 6.10
N LYS A 62 0.28 -28.03 6.55
CA LYS A 62 0.74 -28.31 7.94
C LYS A 62 2.16 -27.82 8.25
N HIS A 63 2.99 -27.59 7.23
CA HIS A 63 4.37 -27.12 7.34
C HIS A 63 4.47 -25.59 7.29
N ASP A 64 3.44 -24.93 6.80
CA ASP A 64 3.30 -23.47 6.79
C ASP A 64 3.03 -22.90 8.18
N ALA A 65 3.10 -21.57 8.26
CA ALA A 65 2.60 -20.81 9.39
C ALA A 65 1.85 -19.56 8.94
N MET A 66 0.86 -19.14 9.73
CA MET A 66 0.05 -17.95 9.46
C MET A 66 0.38 -16.83 10.44
N LEU A 67 0.57 -15.60 9.96
CA LEU A 67 0.62 -14.38 10.78
C LEU A 67 -0.68 -13.61 10.62
N THR A 68 -1.42 -13.39 11.71
CA THR A 68 -2.74 -12.72 11.67
C THR A 68 -3.01 -11.82 12.88
N THR A 69 -3.92 -10.85 12.72
CA THR A 69 -4.51 -10.08 13.82
C THR A 69 -5.92 -10.54 14.18
N ASP A 70 -6.43 -11.59 13.52
CA ASP A 70 -7.78 -12.13 13.74
C ASP A 70 -7.73 -13.21 14.83
N CYS A 71 -8.22 -12.86 16.03
CA CYS A 71 -8.17 -13.76 17.19
C CYS A 71 -8.99 -15.05 16.96
N PRO A 72 -10.25 -14.99 16.51
CA PRO A 72 -11.02 -16.20 16.19
C PRO A 72 -10.37 -17.09 15.12
N PHE A 73 -9.79 -16.51 14.07
CA PHE A 73 -9.14 -17.27 12.99
C PHE A 73 -7.82 -17.90 13.45
N HIS A 74 -7.03 -17.18 14.26
CA HIS A 74 -5.83 -17.72 14.91
C HIS A 74 -6.15 -18.99 15.72
N ASN A 75 -7.15 -18.92 16.60
CA ASN A 75 -7.57 -20.09 17.39
C ASN A 75 -8.10 -21.23 16.51
N ARG A 76 -8.76 -20.92 15.39
CA ARG A 76 -9.20 -21.92 14.42
C ARG A 76 -8.03 -22.64 13.76
N LEU A 77 -6.98 -21.93 13.36
CA LEU A 77 -5.78 -22.51 12.75
C LEU A 77 -5.07 -23.47 13.71
N LEU A 78 -4.90 -23.05 14.97
CA LEU A 78 -4.28 -23.91 15.99
C LEU A 78 -5.11 -25.19 16.23
N LYS A 79 -6.45 -25.09 16.21
CA LYS A 79 -7.34 -26.25 16.34
C LYS A 79 -7.20 -27.23 15.17
N GLU A 80 -6.87 -26.75 13.99
CA GLU A 80 -6.60 -27.57 12.79
C GLU A 80 -5.15 -28.09 12.73
N GLY A 81 -4.34 -27.84 13.78
CA GLY A 81 -2.94 -28.25 13.85
C GLY A 81 -2.00 -27.42 12.96
N ILE A 82 -2.43 -26.23 12.53
CA ILE A 82 -1.63 -25.32 11.72
C ILE A 82 -0.95 -24.30 12.64
N THR A 83 0.35 -24.08 12.44
CA THR A 83 1.11 -23.07 13.17
C THR A 83 0.55 -21.68 12.87
N SER A 84 0.24 -20.92 13.92
CA SER A 84 -0.30 -19.57 13.78
C SER A 84 0.36 -18.63 14.79
N PHE A 85 0.60 -17.40 14.34
CA PHE A 85 1.14 -16.29 15.11
C PHE A 85 0.08 -15.20 15.16
N TYR A 86 -0.44 -14.95 16.35
CA TYR A 86 -1.25 -13.77 16.59
C TYR A 86 -0.33 -12.61 16.96
N ILE A 87 -0.59 -11.43 16.37
CA ILE A 87 0.08 -10.18 16.74
C ILE A 87 -0.94 -9.08 17.02
N ASP A 88 -0.81 -8.43 18.18
CA ASP A 88 -1.69 -7.33 18.55
C ASP A 88 -1.20 -5.96 18.03
N ALA A 89 -1.87 -4.88 18.45
CA ALA A 89 -1.49 -3.51 18.09
C ALA A 89 -0.26 -3.01 18.87
N ALA A 90 0.05 -3.61 20.02
CA ALA A 90 1.25 -3.34 20.83
C ALA A 90 2.48 -4.15 20.35
N LEU A 91 2.33 -4.90 19.26
CA LEU A 91 3.35 -5.78 18.68
C LEU A 91 3.70 -6.99 19.57
N THR A 92 2.81 -7.35 20.49
CA THR A 92 2.93 -8.58 21.27
C THR A 92 2.56 -9.76 20.40
N ILE A 93 3.39 -10.81 20.42
CA ILE A 93 3.20 -12.00 19.59
C ILE A 93 2.96 -13.22 20.48
N THR A 94 1.99 -14.04 20.09
CA THR A 94 1.76 -15.35 20.70
C THR A 94 1.48 -16.42 19.65
N GLN A 95 1.90 -17.64 19.96
CA GLN A 95 1.54 -18.86 19.23
C GLN A 95 0.49 -19.70 19.96
N GLN A 96 0.10 -19.27 21.16
CA GLN A 96 -0.85 -20.00 21.99
C GLN A 96 -2.27 -19.54 21.71
N ALA A 97 -3.22 -20.47 21.84
CA ALA A 97 -4.62 -20.17 21.74
C ALA A 97 -5.01 -19.07 22.74
N LEU A 98 -5.69 -18.05 22.23
CA LEU A 98 -6.14 -16.91 23.02
C LEU A 98 -7.32 -17.35 23.90
N GLN A 99 -7.15 -17.23 25.22
CA GLN A 99 -8.18 -17.63 26.17
C GLN A 99 -9.47 -16.81 26.00
N GLY A 100 -10.62 -17.47 26.18
CA GLY A 100 -11.94 -16.84 26.03
C GLY A 100 -12.37 -16.55 24.59
N ILE A 101 -11.50 -16.76 23.59
CA ILE A 101 -11.82 -16.54 22.18
C ILE A 101 -12.27 -17.85 21.51
N ARG A 102 -13.52 -17.88 21.03
CA ARG A 102 -14.03 -19.04 20.29
C ARG A 102 -13.43 -19.08 18.87
N PRO A 103 -12.96 -20.25 18.40
CA PRO A 103 -12.52 -20.42 17.02
C PRO A 103 -13.61 -20.04 16.01
N THR A 104 -13.24 -19.37 14.92
CA THR A 104 -14.18 -19.03 13.84
C THR A 104 -14.81 -20.29 13.24
N PHE A 105 -16.13 -20.31 13.10
CA PHE A 105 -16.80 -21.28 12.24
C PHE A 105 -16.56 -20.92 10.77
N LEU A 106 -15.93 -21.83 10.04
CA LEU A 106 -15.60 -21.62 8.63
C LEU A 106 -16.51 -22.51 7.78
N PRO A 107 -17.48 -21.93 7.04
CA PRO A 107 -18.29 -22.72 6.14
C PRO A 107 -17.42 -23.29 5.01
N GLU A 108 -17.84 -24.44 4.51
CA GLU A 108 -17.25 -25.07 3.33
C GLU A 108 -17.24 -24.09 2.15
N PRO A 109 -16.08 -23.77 1.56
CA PRO A 109 -16.04 -22.89 0.41
C PRO A 109 -16.74 -23.58 -0.77
N LYS A 110 -17.79 -22.94 -1.29
CA LYS A 110 -18.47 -23.35 -2.51
C LYS A 110 -17.83 -22.64 -3.71
N GLY A 111 -17.70 -23.34 -4.83
CA GLY A 111 -17.25 -22.80 -6.13
C GLY A 111 -15.72 -22.80 -6.35
N ASP A 112 -15.29 -22.27 -7.50
CA ASP A 112 -13.91 -22.34 -8.00
C ASP A 112 -13.06 -21.13 -7.52
N ASN A 113 -11.81 -21.39 -7.12
CA ASN A 113 -10.81 -20.39 -6.73
C ASN A 113 -10.29 -19.53 -7.89
N LYS A 114 -10.47 -19.97 -9.14
CA LYS A 114 -9.93 -19.28 -10.33
C LYS A 114 -10.65 -17.98 -10.71
N LYS A 115 -11.72 -17.58 -9.99
CA LYS A 115 -12.54 -16.40 -10.30
C LYS A 115 -12.24 -15.16 -9.46
N GLN A 116 -11.07 -15.07 -8.83
CA GLN A 116 -10.61 -13.79 -8.27
C GLN A 116 -10.49 -12.76 -9.42
N PRO A 117 -11.09 -11.55 -9.28
CA PRO A 117 -11.01 -10.57 -10.35
C PRO A 117 -9.57 -10.06 -10.46
N GLU A 118 -9.06 -9.97 -11.69
CA GLU A 118 -7.80 -9.28 -11.94
C GLU A 118 -7.85 -7.86 -11.39
N MET A 119 -6.75 -7.43 -10.77
CA MET A 119 -6.63 -6.08 -10.25
C MET A 119 -6.68 -5.07 -11.40
N SER A 120 -7.55 -4.07 -11.24
CA SER A 120 -7.57 -2.92 -12.15
C SER A 120 -6.19 -2.26 -12.21
N SER A 121 -5.82 -1.78 -13.41
CA SER A 121 -4.62 -0.95 -13.58
C SER A 121 -4.66 0.32 -12.72
N LEU A 122 -5.86 0.79 -12.35
CA LEU A 122 -6.05 1.95 -11.47
C LEU A 122 -5.95 1.59 -9.97
N HIS A 123 -5.99 0.32 -9.59
CA HIS A 123 -6.14 -0.10 -8.19
C HIS A 123 -5.08 0.53 -7.27
N ASN A 124 -3.81 0.49 -7.69
CA ASN A 124 -2.71 1.05 -6.90
C ASN A 124 -2.72 2.59 -6.83
N LEU A 125 -3.38 3.26 -7.78
CA LEU A 125 -3.47 4.72 -7.82
C LEU A 125 -4.58 5.25 -6.88
N ILE A 126 -5.64 4.46 -6.73
CA ILE A 126 -6.84 4.84 -5.96
C ILE A 126 -6.81 4.39 -4.50
N ILE A 127 -5.91 3.49 -4.09
CA ILE A 127 -5.84 3.00 -2.70
C ILE A 127 -5.46 4.11 -1.71
N PRO A 128 -5.95 4.04 -0.45
CA PRO A 128 -5.57 5.00 0.57
C PRO A 128 -4.10 4.92 0.98
N ASP A 129 -3.49 6.09 1.24
CA ASP A 129 -2.07 6.17 1.67
C ASP A 129 -1.91 5.88 3.17
N SER A 130 -2.98 6.07 3.95
CA SER A 130 -2.96 5.80 5.38
C SER A 130 -3.12 4.30 5.64
N ASP A 131 -2.17 3.71 6.36
CA ASP A 131 -2.23 2.31 6.80
C ASP A 131 -3.53 1.99 7.55
N LYS A 132 -4.02 2.93 8.37
CA LYS A 132 -5.27 2.79 9.12
C LYS A 132 -6.47 2.65 8.17
N THR A 133 -6.56 3.50 7.15
CA THR A 133 -7.66 3.48 6.17
C THR A 133 -7.54 2.28 5.24
N LEU A 134 -6.32 1.94 4.80
CA LEU A 134 -6.05 0.76 3.99
C LEU A 134 -6.41 -0.53 4.73
N LYS A 135 -6.06 -0.64 6.03
CA LYS A 135 -6.47 -1.77 6.88
C LYS A 135 -7.99 -1.90 6.93
N LYS A 136 -8.71 -0.80 7.20
CA LYS A 136 -10.19 -0.79 7.20
C LYS A 136 -10.76 -1.26 5.86
N LEU A 137 -10.20 -0.80 4.74
CA LEU A 137 -10.63 -1.21 3.40
C LEU A 137 -10.43 -2.71 3.18
N ARG A 138 -9.24 -3.25 3.51
CA ARG A 138 -8.93 -4.68 3.39
C ARG A 138 -9.85 -5.54 4.27
N THR A 139 -10.11 -5.10 5.51
CA THR A 139 -11.06 -5.77 6.41
C THR A 139 -12.47 -5.79 5.82
N LYS A 140 -12.97 -4.68 5.27
CA LYS A 140 -14.27 -4.65 4.58
C LYS A 140 -14.31 -5.64 3.42
N ARG A 141 -13.28 -5.61 2.57
CA ARG A 141 -13.14 -6.49 1.40
C ARG A 141 -13.21 -7.97 1.76
N ARG A 142 -12.50 -8.38 2.82
CA ARG A 142 -12.51 -9.74 3.37
C ARG A 142 -13.88 -10.10 3.94
N ARG A 143 -14.47 -9.24 4.79
CA ARG A 143 -15.80 -9.46 5.39
C ARG A 143 -16.86 -9.74 4.32
N ILE A 144 -16.86 -8.98 3.23
CA ILE A 144 -17.80 -9.18 2.13
C ILE A 144 -17.61 -10.57 1.52
N ARG A 145 -16.38 -10.95 1.16
CA ARG A 145 -16.09 -12.26 0.56
C ARG A 145 -16.38 -13.41 1.52
N SER A 146 -16.07 -13.28 2.81
CA SER A 146 -16.36 -14.28 3.82
C SER A 146 -17.87 -14.49 4.01
N HIS A 147 -18.68 -13.43 3.91
CA HIS A 147 -20.15 -13.54 4.01
C HIS A 147 -20.76 -14.45 2.94
N PHE A 148 -20.23 -14.41 1.71
CA PHE A 148 -20.71 -15.26 0.61
C PHE A 148 -19.88 -16.53 0.38
N GLY A 149 -18.77 -16.72 1.09
CA GLY A 149 -17.87 -17.89 0.92
C GLY A 149 -16.90 -17.82 -0.27
N GLY A 150 -16.83 -16.66 -0.96
CA GLY A 150 -16.01 -16.45 -2.14
C GLY A 150 -16.49 -15.29 -3.00
N TYR A 151 -15.62 -14.80 -3.90
CA TYR A 151 -15.99 -13.75 -4.87
C TYR A 151 -16.91 -14.28 -5.97
N ASP A 152 -16.70 -15.53 -6.38
CA ASP A 152 -17.50 -16.26 -7.38
C ASP A 152 -18.97 -16.46 -7.00
N GLN A 153 -19.31 -16.23 -5.72
CA GLN A 153 -20.67 -16.32 -5.21
C GLN A 153 -21.42 -14.98 -5.30
N PHE A 154 -20.73 -13.90 -5.66
CA PHE A 154 -21.33 -12.60 -5.90
C PHE A 154 -22.08 -12.63 -7.24
N ASN A 155 -23.23 -11.97 -7.29
CA ASN A 155 -24.04 -11.86 -8.50
C ASN A 155 -24.04 -10.42 -9.01
N GLN A 156 -24.42 -9.48 -8.14
CA GLN A 156 -24.64 -8.09 -8.52
C GLN A 156 -24.16 -7.10 -7.46
N LEU A 157 -23.78 -5.91 -7.93
CA LEU A 157 -23.49 -4.74 -7.12
C LEU A 157 -24.54 -3.66 -7.40
N SER A 158 -25.24 -3.23 -6.36
CA SER A 158 -26.09 -2.05 -6.41
C SER A 158 -25.37 -0.88 -5.72
N ILE A 159 -25.22 0.22 -6.44
CA ILE A 159 -24.62 1.46 -5.95
C ILE A 159 -25.73 2.51 -5.90
N THR A 160 -25.91 3.17 -4.77
CA THR A 160 -26.86 4.29 -4.64
C THR A 160 -26.09 5.55 -4.29
N VAL A 161 -26.29 6.60 -5.07
CA VAL A 161 -25.59 7.87 -4.95
C VAL A 161 -26.59 9.01 -4.88
N ALA A 162 -26.39 9.91 -3.92
CA ALA A 162 -27.18 11.12 -3.78
C ALA A 162 -26.29 12.26 -3.26
N THR A 163 -26.71 13.49 -3.54
CA THR A 163 -26.06 14.69 -3.02
C THR A 163 -27.04 15.55 -2.24
N ARG A 164 -26.54 16.34 -1.29
CA ARG A 164 -27.33 17.34 -0.56
C ARG A 164 -26.44 18.50 -0.13
N GLY A 165 -26.45 19.59 -0.90
CA GLY A 165 -25.49 20.68 -0.74
C GLY A 165 -24.08 20.20 -1.14
N GLU A 166 -23.13 20.31 -0.22
CA GLU A 166 -21.72 19.88 -0.43
C GLU A 166 -21.44 18.47 0.11
N LEU A 167 -22.50 17.73 0.44
CA LEU A 167 -22.38 16.36 0.93
C LEU A 167 -22.77 15.38 -0.16
N ILE A 168 -21.89 14.41 -0.38
CA ILE A 168 -22.10 13.27 -1.25
C ILE A 168 -22.32 12.04 -0.38
N GLY A 169 -23.40 11.31 -0.62
CA GLY A 169 -23.69 10.03 0.01
C GLY A 169 -23.53 8.90 -1.00
N VAL A 170 -22.82 7.84 -0.60
CA VAL A 170 -22.63 6.64 -1.43
C VAL A 170 -22.92 5.40 -0.59
N ARG A 171 -23.78 4.52 -1.10
CA ARG A 171 -24.05 3.18 -0.54
C ARG A 171 -23.78 2.09 -1.57
N LEU A 172 -23.04 1.07 -1.16
CA LEU A 172 -22.74 -0.11 -1.96
C LEU A 172 -23.40 -1.31 -1.29
N HIS A 173 -24.26 -2.00 -2.04
CA HIS A 173 -24.93 -3.21 -1.61
C HIS A 173 -24.54 -4.36 -2.55
N VAL A 174 -24.03 -5.46 -2.00
CA VAL A 174 -23.65 -6.65 -2.76
C VAL A 174 -24.68 -7.73 -2.51
N ALA A 175 -25.16 -8.36 -3.58
CA ALA A 175 -25.99 -9.56 -3.49
C ALA A 175 -25.30 -10.74 -4.19
N GLY A 176 -25.46 -11.92 -3.60
CA GLY A 176 -24.96 -13.18 -4.14
C GLY A 176 -26.10 -14.09 -4.57
N ALA A 177 -25.76 -15.19 -5.24
CA ALA A 177 -26.75 -16.17 -5.70
C ALA A 177 -27.39 -16.96 -4.55
N SER A 178 -26.67 -17.17 -3.45
CA SER A 178 -27.00 -18.14 -2.41
C SER A 178 -27.21 -17.54 -1.01
N ALA A 179 -26.99 -16.24 -0.83
CA ALA A 179 -27.10 -15.58 0.47
C ALA A 179 -27.78 -14.21 0.36
N LYS A 180 -28.43 -13.79 1.46
CA LYS A 180 -29.03 -12.46 1.58
C LYS A 180 -27.97 -11.40 1.35
N GLY A 181 -28.30 -10.41 0.53
CA GLY A 181 -27.43 -9.28 0.23
C GLY A 181 -27.01 -8.51 1.48
N ILE A 182 -25.87 -7.84 1.40
CA ILE A 182 -25.27 -7.07 2.49
C ILE A 182 -24.90 -5.67 2.04
N MET A 183 -24.91 -4.73 2.99
CA MET A 183 -24.29 -3.44 2.81
C MET A 183 -22.77 -3.61 2.84
N ALA A 184 -22.14 -3.51 1.68
CA ALA A 184 -20.70 -3.64 1.51
C ALA A 184 -19.95 -2.41 2.03
N SER A 185 -20.47 -1.22 1.73
CA SER A 185 -19.94 0.03 2.27
C SER A 185 -20.95 1.14 2.22
N GLU A 186 -20.76 2.11 3.10
CA GLU A 186 -21.48 3.38 3.17
C GLU A 186 -20.43 4.47 3.41
N SER A 187 -20.53 5.58 2.70
CA SER A 187 -19.56 6.68 2.74
C SER A 187 -20.24 8.02 2.57
N TYR A 188 -19.76 9.01 3.32
CA TYR A 188 -20.24 10.39 3.32
C TYR A 188 -19.07 11.32 3.11
N VAL A 189 -19.05 12.03 1.99
CA VAL A 189 -17.92 12.85 1.58
C VAL A 189 -18.33 14.32 1.54
N ALA A 190 -17.51 15.19 2.13
CA ALA A 190 -17.61 16.62 1.91
C ALA A 190 -16.85 17.00 0.64
N GLU A 191 -17.60 17.36 -0.40
CA GLU A 191 -17.07 17.90 -1.66
C GLU A 191 -18.13 18.75 -2.36
N PRO A 192 -17.79 19.98 -2.79
CA PRO A 192 -18.68 20.73 -3.66
C PRO A 192 -18.79 20.01 -5.01
N ASP A 193 -19.99 19.51 -5.30
CA ASP A 193 -20.34 18.88 -6.58
C ASP A 193 -21.58 19.57 -7.18
N ARG A 194 -21.57 20.91 -7.12
CA ARG A 194 -22.69 21.70 -7.63
C ARG A 194 -22.68 21.58 -9.15
N ASP A 195 -23.80 21.12 -9.69
CA ASP A 195 -24.18 21.13 -11.11
C ASP A 195 -23.61 20.04 -12.02
N THR A 196 -22.50 19.38 -11.69
CA THR A 196 -21.93 18.34 -12.58
C THR A 196 -22.28 16.91 -12.20
N GLY A 197 -22.51 16.62 -10.92
CA GLY A 197 -22.67 15.25 -10.40
C GLY A 197 -21.42 14.37 -10.57
N LYS A 198 -20.33 14.92 -11.12
CA LYS A 198 -19.10 14.20 -11.46
C LYS A 198 -18.47 13.60 -10.21
N ALA A 199 -18.34 14.40 -9.16
CA ALA A 199 -17.63 13.95 -7.97
C ALA A 199 -18.38 12.80 -7.30
N ALA A 200 -19.71 12.89 -7.22
CA ALA A 200 -20.57 11.86 -6.67
C ALA A 200 -20.42 10.52 -7.40
N LEU A 201 -20.48 10.56 -8.73
CA LEU A 201 -20.30 9.39 -9.59
C LEU A 201 -18.89 8.80 -9.46
N CYS A 202 -17.85 9.64 -9.50
CA CYS A 202 -16.46 9.17 -9.41
C CYS A 202 -16.16 8.55 -8.05
N HIS A 203 -16.63 9.13 -6.93
CA HIS A 203 -16.48 8.53 -5.60
C HIS A 203 -17.10 7.14 -5.53
N ALA A 204 -18.28 6.98 -6.12
CA ALA A 204 -18.98 5.72 -6.10
C ALA A 204 -18.21 4.61 -6.85
N LEU A 205 -17.69 4.94 -8.04
CA LEU A 205 -16.86 4.03 -8.83
C LEU A 205 -15.50 3.75 -8.16
N VAL A 206 -14.84 4.77 -7.59
CA VAL A 206 -13.59 4.60 -6.84
C VAL A 206 -13.77 3.67 -5.65
N LEU A 207 -14.83 3.85 -4.86
CA LEU A 207 -15.12 3.02 -3.70
C LEU A 207 -15.38 1.55 -4.11
N ALA A 208 -16.10 1.34 -5.21
CA ALA A 208 -16.33 0.00 -5.74
C ALA A 208 -15.04 -0.67 -6.26
N LEU A 209 -14.15 0.08 -6.94
CA LEU A 209 -12.83 -0.42 -7.37
C LEU A 209 -11.89 -0.72 -6.20
N GLN A 210 -11.90 0.12 -5.16
CA GLN A 210 -11.12 -0.10 -3.94
C GLN A 210 -11.53 -1.41 -3.24
N LEU A 211 -12.81 -1.76 -3.29
CA LEU A 211 -13.35 -3.03 -2.78
C LEU A 211 -13.21 -4.20 -3.77
N MET A 212 -12.69 -3.92 -4.96
CA MET A 212 -12.51 -4.86 -6.07
C MET A 212 -13.82 -5.56 -6.45
N LEU A 213 -14.85 -4.77 -6.73
CA LEU A 213 -16.20 -5.23 -7.10
C LEU A 213 -16.56 -4.92 -8.57
N GLN A 214 -15.59 -4.47 -9.37
CA GLN A 214 -15.80 -3.96 -10.72
C GLN A 214 -16.16 -5.01 -11.77
N ARG A 215 -16.01 -6.31 -11.45
CA ARG A 215 -16.38 -7.42 -12.36
C ARG A 215 -17.78 -7.96 -12.11
N LEU A 216 -18.56 -7.37 -11.21
CA LEU A 216 -19.96 -7.73 -10.98
C LEU A 216 -20.86 -6.97 -11.95
N ASP A 217 -22.09 -7.45 -12.13
CA ASP A 217 -23.13 -6.64 -12.76
C ASP A 217 -23.45 -5.44 -11.88
N VAL A 218 -23.11 -4.23 -12.37
CA VAL A 218 -23.20 -3.00 -11.59
C VAL A 218 -24.43 -2.19 -11.99
N TYR A 219 -25.29 -1.92 -11.01
CA TYR A 219 -26.46 -1.05 -11.14
C TYR A 219 -26.23 0.20 -10.28
N LEU A 220 -25.96 1.34 -10.92
CA LEU A 220 -25.73 2.62 -10.25
C LEU A 220 -26.99 3.47 -10.32
N PHE A 221 -27.67 3.59 -9.19
CA PHE A 221 -28.83 4.42 -8.97
C PHE A 221 -28.39 5.82 -8.54
N TYR A 222 -28.80 6.84 -9.29
CA TYR A 222 -28.49 8.24 -9.02
C TYR A 222 -29.77 9.07 -8.94
N ASP A 223 -29.72 10.14 -8.16
CA ASP A 223 -30.81 11.11 -8.06
C ASP A 223 -30.75 12.11 -9.24
N PRO A 224 -31.67 12.03 -10.22
CA PRO A 224 -31.63 12.89 -11.40
C PRO A 224 -31.91 14.36 -11.09
N ALA A 225 -32.43 14.70 -9.90
CA ALA A 225 -32.66 16.09 -9.52
C ALA A 225 -31.36 16.84 -9.24
N ASN A 226 -30.30 16.13 -8.86
CA ASN A 226 -29.02 16.72 -8.44
C ASN A 226 -27.80 16.18 -9.19
N ILE A 227 -27.94 15.04 -9.88
CA ILE A 227 -26.89 14.39 -10.66
C ILE A 227 -27.40 14.26 -12.09
N PRO A 228 -26.83 14.99 -13.07
CA PRO A 228 -27.17 14.86 -14.49
C PRO A 228 -26.97 13.42 -14.99
N ASP A 229 -27.56 13.12 -16.15
CA ASP A 229 -27.38 11.79 -16.77
C ASP A 229 -25.88 11.47 -16.97
N PRO A 230 -25.35 10.40 -16.33
CA PRO A 230 -23.95 10.03 -16.46
C PRO A 230 -23.51 9.75 -17.90
N CYS A 231 -24.45 9.47 -18.81
CA CYS A 231 -24.15 9.28 -20.23
C CYS A 231 -23.84 10.59 -20.97
N SER A 232 -24.30 11.74 -20.47
CA SER A 232 -24.00 13.05 -21.06
C SER A 232 -22.77 13.72 -20.46
N LEU A 233 -22.16 13.13 -19.42
CA LEU A 233 -20.98 13.66 -18.74
C LEU A 233 -19.70 13.40 -19.56
N ASP A 234 -19.18 14.45 -20.21
CA ASP A 234 -17.88 14.40 -20.90
C ASP A 234 -16.73 14.78 -19.95
N ASP A 235 -16.31 13.82 -19.12
CA ASP A 235 -15.14 13.97 -18.26
C ASP A 235 -14.16 12.80 -18.41
N ARG A 236 -12.89 13.13 -18.69
CA ARG A 236 -11.84 12.13 -18.94
C ARG A 236 -11.63 11.18 -17.76
N PHE A 237 -11.69 11.69 -16.54
CA PHE A 237 -11.44 10.89 -15.34
C PHE A 237 -12.61 9.95 -15.05
N PHE A 238 -13.84 10.46 -15.10
CA PHE A 238 -15.06 9.65 -15.00
C PHE A 238 -15.10 8.56 -16.08
N ASN A 239 -14.85 8.91 -17.35
CA ASN A 239 -14.85 7.96 -18.45
C ASN A 239 -13.78 6.88 -18.26
N ARG A 240 -12.59 7.24 -17.75
CA ARG A 240 -11.55 6.26 -17.44
C ARG A 240 -11.98 5.30 -16.33
N LEU A 241 -12.66 5.77 -15.28
CA LEU A 241 -13.22 4.93 -14.23
C LEU A 241 -14.33 4.01 -14.78
N LYS A 242 -15.24 4.55 -15.59
CA LYS A 242 -16.35 3.82 -16.21
C LYS A 242 -15.86 2.61 -17.02
N ILE A 243 -14.75 2.74 -17.75
CA ILE A 243 -14.13 1.64 -18.52
C ILE A 243 -13.77 0.43 -17.63
N GLU A 244 -13.46 0.63 -16.36
CA GLU A 244 -13.15 -0.47 -15.43
C GLU A 244 -14.38 -1.31 -15.05
N PHE A 245 -15.58 -0.83 -15.38
CA PHE A 245 -16.86 -1.47 -15.09
C PHE A 245 -17.60 -1.82 -16.40
N PRO A 246 -17.27 -2.96 -17.04
CA PRO A 246 -17.80 -3.30 -18.36
C PRO A 246 -19.33 -3.47 -18.41
N THR A 247 -19.98 -3.71 -17.27
CA THR A 247 -21.41 -4.01 -17.15
C THR A 247 -22.21 -2.92 -16.44
N VAL A 248 -21.61 -1.75 -16.16
CA VAL A 248 -22.29 -0.70 -15.40
C VAL A 248 -23.51 -0.15 -16.14
N LYS A 249 -24.65 -0.13 -15.45
CA LYS A 249 -25.90 0.49 -15.88
C LYS A 249 -26.22 1.65 -14.95
N PHE A 250 -26.41 2.82 -15.53
CA PHE A 250 -26.84 4.01 -14.80
C PHE A 250 -28.36 4.09 -14.82
N ILE A 251 -28.98 4.25 -13.65
CA ILE A 251 -30.43 4.24 -13.49
C ILE A 251 -30.83 5.51 -12.72
N ALA A 252 -31.53 6.41 -13.40
CA ALA A 252 -32.17 7.55 -12.75
C ALA A 252 -33.23 7.05 -11.77
N CYS A 253 -33.12 7.43 -10.51
CA CYS A 253 -33.96 6.91 -9.44
C CYS A 253 -34.21 7.98 -8.37
N ALA A 254 -35.42 8.52 -8.36
CA ALA A 254 -35.84 9.53 -7.37
C ALA A 254 -36.65 8.95 -6.19
N LYS A 255 -36.87 7.63 -6.13
CA LYS A 255 -37.70 7.01 -5.08
C LYS A 255 -37.17 5.61 -4.72
N GLY A 256 -37.52 5.15 -3.53
CA GLY A 256 -37.21 3.79 -3.10
C GLY A 256 -36.37 3.75 -1.83
N ARG A 257 -36.50 2.64 -1.10
CA ARG A 257 -36.00 2.47 0.27
C ARG A 257 -34.54 2.88 0.46
N LEU A 258 -33.65 2.52 -0.47
CA LEU A 258 -32.22 2.82 -0.34
C LEU A 258 -31.92 4.31 -0.58
N MET A 259 -32.60 4.93 -1.55
CA MET A 259 -32.45 6.36 -1.87
C MET A 259 -33.02 7.23 -0.76
N GLU A 260 -34.24 6.92 -0.29
CA GLU A 260 -34.89 7.63 0.81
C GLU A 260 -34.06 7.56 2.10
N ALA A 261 -33.56 6.37 2.45
CA ALA A 261 -32.71 6.20 3.61
C ALA A 261 -31.35 6.92 3.47
N LEU A 262 -30.87 7.14 2.23
CA LEU A 262 -29.63 7.90 1.98
C LEU A 262 -29.89 9.39 2.15
N TRP A 263 -30.99 9.91 1.61
CA TRP A 263 -31.39 11.31 1.80
C TRP A 263 -31.67 11.66 3.26
N GLN A 264 -32.36 10.79 4.01
CA GLN A 264 -32.59 11.00 5.44
C GLN A 264 -31.26 11.12 6.19
N LYS A 265 -30.29 10.25 5.89
CA LYS A 265 -28.98 10.30 6.53
C LYS A 265 -28.17 11.53 6.12
N LEU A 266 -28.18 11.93 4.85
CA LEU A 266 -27.56 13.18 4.38
C LEU A 266 -28.19 14.41 5.04
N SER A 267 -29.51 14.40 5.25
CA SER A 267 -30.22 15.48 5.96
C SER A 267 -29.74 15.61 7.40
N ALA A 268 -29.67 14.48 8.11
CA ALA A 268 -29.21 14.44 9.50
C ALA A 268 -27.74 14.87 9.65
N LEU A 269 -26.88 14.46 8.72
CA LEU A 269 -25.46 14.83 8.72
C LEU A 269 -25.24 16.32 8.42
N LYS A 270 -26.09 16.94 7.60
CA LYS A 270 -26.01 18.40 7.34
C LYS A 270 -26.34 19.22 8.59
N SER A 271 -27.22 18.71 9.45
CA SER A 271 -27.66 19.39 10.67
C SER A 271 -26.78 19.17 11.90
N ALA A 272 -25.76 18.29 11.84
CA ALA A 272 -24.98 17.88 13.01
C ALA A 272 -23.48 17.83 12.70
N ASN A 273 -22.64 18.28 13.65
CA ASN A 273 -21.20 18.04 13.60
C ASN A 273 -20.94 16.54 13.80
N SER A 274 -20.61 15.84 12.71
CA SER A 274 -20.43 14.39 12.71
C SER A 274 -19.05 13.97 12.20
N ASN A 275 -18.44 13.03 12.93
CA ASN A 275 -17.18 12.39 12.53
C ASN A 275 -17.35 11.35 11.40
N GLU A 276 -18.58 11.14 10.91
CA GLU A 276 -18.87 10.23 9.79
C GLU A 276 -18.51 10.83 8.43
N ILE A 277 -18.41 12.16 8.35
CA ILE A 277 -18.07 12.87 7.11
C ILE A 277 -16.56 12.80 6.90
N VAL A 278 -16.14 12.32 5.74
CA VAL A 278 -14.72 12.27 5.36
C VAL A 278 -14.41 13.35 4.31
N PRO A 279 -13.21 13.96 4.36
CA PRO A 279 -12.79 14.89 3.31
C PRO A 279 -12.59 14.15 1.98
N SER A 280 -12.94 14.80 0.88
CA SER A 280 -12.68 14.25 -0.44
C SER A 280 -11.18 14.09 -0.72
N ARG A 281 -10.85 13.04 -1.48
CA ARG A 281 -9.52 12.79 -2.04
C ARG A 281 -9.56 12.70 -3.56
N LEU A 282 -10.67 13.11 -4.18
CA LEU A 282 -10.91 12.88 -5.59
C LEU A 282 -9.89 13.60 -6.47
N SER A 283 -9.58 14.86 -6.15
CA SER A 283 -8.56 15.65 -6.84
C SER A 283 -7.18 14.98 -6.84
N LEU A 284 -6.76 14.45 -5.68
CA LEU A 284 -5.50 13.72 -5.54
C LEU A 284 -5.50 12.43 -6.38
N ILE A 285 -6.62 11.70 -6.39
CA ILE A 285 -6.75 10.47 -7.18
C ILE A 285 -6.75 10.79 -8.68
N GLU A 286 -7.50 11.81 -9.09
CA GLU A 286 -7.56 12.29 -10.47
C GLU A 286 -6.17 12.72 -10.96
N GLN A 287 -5.40 13.42 -10.14
CA GLN A 287 -4.01 13.77 -10.45
C GLN A 287 -3.12 12.54 -10.68
N ARG A 288 -3.22 11.52 -9.81
CA ARG A 288 -2.45 10.27 -9.96
C ARG A 288 -2.81 9.53 -11.24
N VAL A 289 -4.10 9.48 -11.58
CA VAL A 289 -4.58 8.84 -12.80
C VAL A 289 -4.18 9.63 -14.03
N LYS A 290 -4.25 10.97 -14.00
CA LYS A 290 -3.77 11.82 -15.10
C LYS A 290 -2.28 11.62 -15.35
N GLN A 291 -1.44 11.59 -14.31
CA GLN A 291 -0.01 11.32 -14.45
C GLN A 291 0.28 9.95 -15.05
N PHE A 292 -0.56 8.95 -14.76
CA PHE A 292 -0.44 7.62 -15.34
C PHE A 292 -0.87 7.56 -16.82
N VAL A 293 -1.94 8.28 -17.20
CA VAL A 293 -2.49 8.27 -18.56
C VAL A 293 -1.74 9.18 -19.53
N LEU A 294 -1.24 10.33 -19.06
CA LEU A 294 -0.61 11.36 -19.89
C LEU A 294 0.82 11.04 -20.33
N GLY A 295 1.38 9.87 -19.96
CA GLY A 295 2.72 9.42 -20.31
C GLY A 295 3.62 10.54 -20.83
N VAL A 296 4.24 11.32 -19.93
CA VAL A 296 5.22 12.33 -20.36
C VAL A 296 6.17 11.63 -21.32
N PRO A 297 6.29 12.10 -22.57
CA PRO A 297 7.06 11.42 -23.60
C PRO A 297 8.54 11.60 -23.26
N VAL A 298 9.22 10.49 -22.97
CA VAL A 298 10.65 10.41 -23.26
C VAL A 298 10.74 10.12 -24.77
N GLU A 299 11.36 11.03 -25.50
CA GLU A 299 11.57 10.93 -26.94
C GLU A 299 12.13 9.54 -27.29
N SER A 300 11.30 8.71 -27.91
CA SER A 300 11.75 7.51 -28.59
C SER A 300 11.92 7.87 -30.06
N LYS A 301 13.15 8.29 -30.41
CA LYS A 301 13.60 8.09 -31.79
C LYS A 301 13.58 6.59 -32.07
N SER A 302 12.86 6.26 -33.13
CA SER A 302 12.71 4.93 -33.68
C SER A 302 14.06 4.25 -33.91
N VAL A 303 14.35 3.18 -33.18
CA VAL A 303 15.15 2.06 -33.70
C VAL A 303 14.57 0.78 -33.13
N ALA A 304 14.14 -0.11 -34.03
CA ALA A 304 13.64 -1.44 -33.69
C ALA A 304 14.64 -2.19 -32.83
N THR A 305 14.33 -2.40 -31.55
CA THR A 305 15.02 -3.35 -30.67
C THR A 305 14.04 -3.94 -29.67
N LYS A 306 14.25 -5.22 -29.34
CA LYS A 306 13.40 -6.09 -28.51
C LYS A 306 12.80 -5.37 -27.28
N PRO A 307 11.56 -5.72 -26.87
CA PRO A 307 10.86 -5.06 -25.78
C PRO A 307 11.63 -5.18 -24.46
N ILE A 308 11.99 -4.03 -23.89
CA ILE A 308 12.59 -3.90 -22.57
C ILE A 308 11.50 -4.18 -21.52
N PRO A 309 11.75 -5.00 -20.48
CA PRO A 309 10.74 -5.33 -19.48
C PRO A 309 10.31 -4.09 -18.68
N LEU A 310 9.00 -3.85 -18.61
CA LEU A 310 8.38 -2.86 -17.72
C LEU A 310 8.88 -3.04 -16.28
N LEU A 311 9.37 -1.95 -15.68
CA LEU A 311 9.90 -1.94 -14.32
C LEU A 311 8.78 -2.31 -13.33
N SER A 312 8.79 -3.55 -12.85
CA SER A 312 7.77 -4.06 -11.94
C SER A 312 8.23 -3.91 -10.49
N SER A 313 7.37 -3.35 -9.64
CA SER A 313 7.57 -3.40 -8.18
C SER A 313 7.60 -4.83 -7.61
N ASN A 314 7.29 -5.85 -8.42
CA ASN A 314 7.33 -7.26 -8.03
C ASN A 314 8.76 -7.84 -8.00
N THR A 315 9.77 -7.08 -8.43
CA THR A 315 11.18 -7.49 -8.29
C THR A 315 11.87 -6.65 -7.21
N ASP A 316 12.85 -7.23 -6.52
CA ASP A 316 13.65 -6.53 -5.50
C ASP A 316 14.31 -5.27 -6.06
N ARG A 317 14.92 -5.39 -7.25
CA ARG A 317 15.55 -4.27 -7.97
C ARG A 317 14.54 -3.18 -8.32
N GLY A 318 13.37 -3.55 -8.84
CA GLY A 318 12.31 -2.58 -9.15
C GLY A 318 11.76 -1.89 -7.91
N ALA A 319 11.57 -2.62 -6.80
CA ALA A 319 11.14 -2.04 -5.52
C ALA A 319 12.16 -1.03 -4.98
N LEU A 320 13.45 -1.36 -5.02
CA LEU A 320 14.54 -0.47 -4.63
C LEU A 320 14.56 0.81 -5.48
N LEU A 321 14.55 0.68 -6.81
CA LEU A 321 14.59 1.83 -7.73
C LEU A 321 13.38 2.75 -7.55
N LEU A 322 12.17 2.21 -7.44
CA LEU A 322 10.95 3.01 -7.25
C LEU A 322 10.97 3.75 -5.91
N ALA A 323 11.54 3.16 -4.86
CA ALA A 323 11.66 3.82 -3.58
C ALA A 323 12.73 4.92 -3.58
N ALA A 324 13.88 4.70 -4.23
CA ALA A 324 14.87 5.73 -4.42
C ALA A 324 14.34 6.88 -5.29
N LYS A 325 13.55 6.60 -6.33
CA LYS A 325 12.87 7.65 -7.11
C LYS A 325 11.91 8.47 -6.25
N TRP A 326 11.12 7.79 -5.42
CA TRP A 326 10.25 8.47 -4.47
C TRP A 326 11.05 9.36 -3.49
N PHE A 327 12.19 8.88 -2.98
CA PHE A 327 13.06 9.67 -2.11
C PHE A 327 13.62 10.87 -2.85
N PHE A 328 14.16 10.67 -4.05
CA PHE A 328 14.68 11.71 -4.92
C PHE A 328 13.66 12.82 -5.15
N ASP A 329 12.44 12.48 -5.59
CA ASP A 329 11.37 13.45 -5.89
C ASP A 329 10.95 14.31 -4.68
N LYS A 330 11.20 13.82 -3.46
CA LYS A 330 10.95 14.57 -2.23
C LYS A 330 12.18 15.32 -1.75
N ALA A 331 13.37 14.73 -1.91
CA ALA A 331 14.64 15.28 -1.48
C ALA A 331 15.02 16.53 -2.29
N ILE A 332 14.79 16.54 -3.61
CA ILE A 332 15.08 17.71 -4.46
C ILE A 332 14.28 18.97 -4.09
N LYS A 333 13.23 18.83 -3.27
CA LYS A 333 12.42 19.95 -2.75
C LYS A 333 12.99 20.55 -1.47
N LEU A 334 14.03 19.94 -0.91
CA LEU A 334 14.76 20.48 0.22
C LEU A 334 15.89 21.36 -0.32
N GLU A 335 15.76 22.68 -0.14
CA GLU A 335 16.76 23.67 -0.61
C GLU A 335 18.16 23.42 -0.04
N THR A 336 18.25 22.68 1.08
CA THR A 336 19.50 22.32 1.74
C THR A 336 20.26 21.19 1.07
N ILE A 337 19.69 20.50 0.07
CA ILE A 337 20.36 19.43 -0.67
C ILE A 337 21.00 20.00 -1.93
N THR A 338 22.31 19.85 -2.07
CA THR A 338 23.08 20.36 -3.20
C THR A 338 23.42 19.29 -4.24
N ARG A 339 23.43 18.01 -3.84
CA ARG A 339 23.70 16.89 -4.75
C ARG A 339 23.05 15.60 -4.26
N ILE A 340 22.51 14.80 -5.17
CA ILE A 340 22.04 13.44 -4.90
C ILE A 340 22.70 12.51 -5.90
N ALA A 341 23.25 11.39 -5.45
CA ALA A 341 23.86 10.38 -6.30
C ALA A 341 23.51 8.96 -5.88
N LEU A 342 23.42 8.05 -6.84
CA LEU A 342 23.34 6.60 -6.59
C LEU A 342 24.75 6.02 -6.55
N ILE A 343 24.97 5.13 -5.59
CA ILE A 343 26.22 4.41 -5.44
C ILE A 343 25.94 2.91 -5.24
N GLY A 344 26.97 2.11 -5.03
CA GLY A 344 26.82 0.71 -4.65
C GLY A 344 26.22 -0.18 -5.74
N SER A 345 25.59 -1.28 -5.31
CA SER A 345 25.27 -2.38 -6.22
C SER A 345 24.17 -2.06 -7.24
N ILE A 346 23.33 -1.05 -6.98
CA ILE A 346 22.26 -0.62 -7.88
C ILE A 346 22.79 -0.01 -9.19
N CYS A 347 23.98 0.58 -9.14
CA CYS A 347 24.69 1.17 -10.29
C CYS A 347 25.25 0.11 -11.24
N THR A 348 25.14 -1.18 -10.89
CA THR A 348 25.64 -2.29 -11.70
C THR A 348 24.49 -3.09 -12.31
N GLY A 349 24.78 -3.98 -13.27
CA GLY A 349 23.82 -4.94 -13.82
C GLY A 349 23.40 -6.08 -12.88
N LYS A 350 23.69 -5.97 -11.58
CA LYS A 350 23.31 -6.98 -10.58
C LYS A 350 21.79 -7.13 -10.52
N LYS A 351 21.30 -8.34 -10.85
CA LYS A 351 19.87 -8.67 -10.93
C LYS A 351 19.12 -8.59 -9.58
N HIS A 352 19.81 -8.91 -8.50
CA HIS A 352 19.23 -8.95 -7.13
C HIS A 352 20.09 -8.11 -6.16
N PRO A 353 20.01 -6.77 -6.23
CA PRO A 353 20.60 -5.89 -5.23
C PRO A 353 19.85 -6.06 -3.91
N LYS A 354 20.58 -6.07 -2.78
CA LYS A 354 20.00 -6.22 -1.43
C LYS A 354 19.69 -4.88 -0.80
N ASP A 355 20.29 -3.82 -1.30
CA ASP A 355 20.27 -2.49 -0.76
C ASP A 355 20.29 -1.46 -1.88
N ILE A 356 19.80 -0.27 -1.54
CA ILE A 356 20.01 0.92 -2.34
C ILE A 356 20.80 1.93 -1.53
N ASP A 357 21.93 2.33 -2.09
CA ASP A 357 22.87 3.26 -1.49
C ASP A 357 22.73 4.62 -2.17
N ILE A 358 22.38 5.63 -1.38
CA ILE A 358 22.18 7.01 -1.86
C ILE A 358 23.16 7.93 -1.14
N LEU A 359 23.93 8.68 -1.92
CA LEU A 359 24.80 9.72 -1.42
C LEU A 359 24.09 11.08 -1.54
N VAL A 360 23.99 11.82 -0.44
CA VAL A 360 23.32 13.12 -0.39
C VAL A 360 24.31 14.16 0.13
N THR A 361 24.57 15.20 -0.65
CA THR A 361 25.41 16.33 -0.26
C THR A 361 24.52 17.48 0.21
N LEU A 362 24.89 18.05 1.36
CA LEU A 362 24.16 19.09 2.05
C LEU A 362 24.89 20.43 1.99
N ALA A 363 24.11 21.51 2.03
CA ALA A 363 24.61 22.83 2.37
C ALA A 363 25.15 22.82 3.83
N PRO A 364 26.20 23.60 4.14
CA PRO A 364 26.75 23.69 5.48
C PRO A 364 25.68 24.05 6.53
N GLY A 365 25.63 23.29 7.62
CA GLY A 365 24.71 23.53 8.72
C GLY A 365 23.27 23.07 8.48
N ALA A 366 22.99 22.38 7.37
CA ALA A 366 21.65 21.89 7.05
C ALA A 366 21.01 21.04 8.16
N GLU A 367 19.70 21.18 8.34
CA GLU A 367 18.95 20.33 9.27
C GLU A 367 18.82 18.89 8.74
N ILE A 368 19.10 17.91 9.60
CA ILE A 368 19.09 16.48 9.23
C ILE A 368 17.71 15.83 9.43
N ALA A 369 16.82 16.48 10.18
CA ALA A 369 15.50 15.95 10.52
C ALA A 369 14.60 15.69 9.27
N PRO A 370 14.49 16.60 8.28
CA PRO A 370 13.71 16.36 7.07
C PRO A 370 14.21 15.15 6.28
N ILE A 371 15.53 15.01 6.15
CA ILE A 371 16.18 13.92 5.41
C ILE A 371 15.97 12.59 6.14
N SER A 372 16.09 12.60 7.47
CA SER A 372 15.84 11.42 8.30
C SER A 372 14.39 10.94 8.18
N LYS A 373 13.44 11.88 8.09
CA LYS A 373 12.02 11.55 7.82
C LYS A 373 11.85 10.91 6.45
N LEU A 374 12.46 11.48 5.40
CA LEU A 374 12.41 10.91 4.05
C LEU A 374 13.06 9.52 3.98
N LYS A 375 14.21 9.33 4.64
CA LYS A 375 14.86 8.02 4.78
C LYS A 375 13.89 6.99 5.35
N ARG A 376 13.27 7.28 6.50
CA ARG A 376 12.34 6.34 7.16
C ARG A 376 11.14 6.00 6.26
N GLN A 377 10.60 6.99 5.56
CA GLN A 377 9.50 6.78 4.61
C GLN A 377 9.93 5.94 3.40
N MET A 378 11.15 6.15 2.87
CA MET A 378 11.71 5.32 1.81
C MET A 378 11.94 3.88 2.29
N SER A 379 12.57 3.70 3.45
CA SER A 379 12.79 2.37 4.05
C SER A 379 11.46 1.62 4.25
N GLY A 380 10.40 2.31 4.68
CA GLY A 380 9.06 1.71 4.80
C GLY A 380 8.45 1.26 3.47
N ARG A 381 8.87 1.84 2.33
CA ARG A 381 8.39 1.47 0.98
C ARG A 381 9.05 0.20 0.44
N ILE A 382 10.26 -0.12 0.90
CA ILE A 382 11.05 -1.28 0.44
C ILE A 382 11.06 -2.46 1.42
N GLN A 383 10.28 -2.40 2.50
CA GLN A 383 10.15 -3.48 3.49
C GLN A 383 9.38 -4.72 2.95
N ARG A 384 9.79 -5.21 1.78
CA ARG A 384 9.50 -6.54 1.25
C ARG A 384 10.77 -7.38 1.40
N GLY A 385 10.96 -8.06 2.52
CA GLY A 385 12.10 -8.97 2.73
C GLY A 385 13.37 -8.31 3.28
N LEU A 386 14.55 -8.78 2.84
CA LEU A 386 15.88 -8.38 3.33
C LEU A 386 16.42 -7.09 2.68
N LEU A 387 15.54 -6.25 2.12
CA LEU A 387 15.95 -5.08 1.35
C LEU A 387 16.27 -3.88 2.24
N GLY A 388 17.47 -3.34 2.08
CA GLY A 388 17.99 -2.19 2.81
C GLY A 388 17.92 -0.89 2.01
N ALA A 389 17.96 0.23 2.71
CA ALA A 389 18.30 1.51 2.10
C ALA A 389 19.23 2.28 3.02
N ASP A 390 20.39 2.62 2.47
CA ASP A 390 21.40 3.40 3.15
C ASP A 390 21.55 4.76 2.49
N ILE A 391 21.56 5.79 3.35
CA ILE A 391 21.78 7.17 2.95
C ILE A 391 23.04 7.64 3.64
N PHE A 392 23.96 8.15 2.83
CA PHE A 392 25.23 8.70 3.25
C PHE A 392 25.19 10.22 3.09
N LEU A 393 25.52 10.94 4.17
CA LEU A 393 25.46 12.39 4.20
C LEU A 393 26.86 12.97 4.02
N LEU A 394 26.96 13.90 3.08
CA LEU A 394 28.15 14.72 2.85
C LEU A 394 27.87 16.17 3.19
N GLU A 395 28.87 16.85 3.73
CA GLU A 395 28.87 18.30 3.94
C GLU A 395 30.31 18.79 3.73
N GLU A 396 30.49 19.90 3.00
CA GLU A 396 31.81 20.47 2.70
C GLU A 396 32.82 19.44 2.13
N GLY A 397 32.32 18.53 1.27
CA GLY A 397 33.15 17.49 0.65
C GLY A 397 33.60 16.38 1.60
N ARG A 398 33.04 16.28 2.81
CA ARG A 398 33.37 15.24 3.80
C ARG A 398 32.17 14.40 4.15
N TYR A 399 32.42 13.13 4.43
CA TYR A 399 31.41 12.22 4.99
C TYR A 399 31.15 12.55 6.47
N ILE A 400 29.91 12.88 6.80
CA ILE A 400 29.50 13.27 8.16
C ILE A 400 28.66 12.20 8.88
N GLY A 401 28.28 11.13 8.19
CA GLY A 401 27.52 10.01 8.76
C GLY A 401 26.24 9.66 7.99
N ARG A 402 25.26 9.10 8.69
CA ARG A 402 23.98 8.64 8.12
C ARG A 402 22.79 9.28 8.85
N PRO A 403 21.62 9.43 8.19
CA PRO A 403 20.41 9.87 8.87
C PRO A 403 19.92 8.82 9.86
N CYS A 404 19.42 9.28 11.00
CA CYS A 404 18.91 8.44 12.06
C CYS A 404 17.68 7.64 11.59
N ARG A 405 17.70 6.34 11.88
CA ARG A 405 16.60 5.42 11.55
C ARG A 405 15.39 5.55 12.47
N PHE A 406 15.54 6.22 13.63
CA PHE A 406 14.47 6.38 14.62
C PHE A 406 13.73 7.72 14.47
N CYS A 407 12.50 7.77 14.97
CA CYS A 407 11.68 8.99 14.93
C CYS A 407 12.10 10.05 15.96
N GLU A 408 12.85 9.66 16.99
CA GLU A 408 13.34 10.55 18.05
C GLU A 408 14.87 10.47 18.12
N PRO A 409 15.57 11.61 18.24
CA PRO A 409 17.02 11.68 18.15
C PRO A 409 17.68 11.51 19.53
N HIS A 410 17.62 10.32 20.10
CA HIS A 410 18.32 10.01 21.36
C HIS A 410 19.04 8.65 21.27
N PRO A 411 20.12 8.45 22.06
CA PRO A 411 20.78 7.15 22.14
C PRO A 411 19.83 6.04 22.57
N ARG A 412 20.03 4.85 21.98
CA ARG A 412 19.28 3.63 22.29
C ARG A 412 20.26 2.47 22.40
N ALA A 413 19.91 1.41 23.11
CA ALA A 413 20.73 0.19 23.19
C ALA A 413 21.08 -0.37 21.80
N ALA A 414 20.14 -0.28 20.85
CA ALA A 414 20.35 -0.67 19.45
C ALA A 414 21.34 0.23 18.70
N CYS A 415 21.55 1.48 19.12
CA CYS A 415 22.61 2.33 18.57
C CYS A 415 23.98 1.83 19.02
N THR A 416 24.12 1.47 20.30
CA THR A 416 25.37 0.93 20.86
C THR A 416 25.74 -0.41 20.21
N HIS A 417 24.77 -1.31 20.04
CA HIS A 417 24.97 -2.61 19.38
C HIS A 417 25.45 -2.47 17.93
N ASP A 418 24.90 -1.51 17.19
CA ASP A 418 25.21 -1.31 15.77
C ASP A 418 26.39 -0.35 15.54
N GLY A 419 27.11 0.04 16.60
CA GLY A 419 28.21 0.99 16.51
C GLY A 419 27.78 2.34 15.92
N LEU A 420 26.59 2.84 16.27
CA LEU A 420 26.09 4.14 15.82
C LEU A 420 26.31 5.18 16.91
N ARG A 421 27.05 6.25 16.61
CA ARG A 421 27.25 7.37 17.54
C ARG A 421 26.25 8.48 17.23
N CYS A 422 25.31 8.73 18.14
CA CYS A 422 24.36 9.84 18.00
C CYS A 422 25.09 11.17 18.17
N ASN A 423 24.93 12.09 17.20
CA ASN A 423 25.45 13.44 17.34
C ASN A 423 24.42 14.31 18.08
N PHE A 424 24.76 14.77 19.28
CA PHE A 424 23.86 15.61 20.09
C PHE A 424 23.78 17.06 19.59
N ASN A 425 24.84 17.56 18.93
CA ASN A 425 24.87 18.90 18.37
C ASN A 425 24.11 18.99 17.03
N ARG A 426 23.93 17.85 16.35
CA ARG A 426 23.11 17.73 15.14
C ARG A 426 22.09 16.61 15.29
N PRO A 427 20.89 16.89 15.85
CA PRO A 427 19.84 15.90 16.02
C PRO A 427 19.57 15.12 14.73
N PHE A 428 19.35 13.81 14.88
CA PHE A 428 19.15 12.85 13.79
C PHE A 428 20.37 12.54 12.92
N LEU A 429 21.56 13.04 13.22
CA LEU A 429 22.80 12.55 12.61
C LEU A 429 23.37 11.38 13.42
N CYS A 430 23.62 10.26 12.73
CA CYS A 430 24.38 9.14 13.27
C CYS A 430 25.77 9.15 12.64
N ASP A 431 26.78 9.48 13.45
CA ASP A 431 28.17 9.38 13.05
C ASP A 431 28.60 7.91 13.00
N THR A 432 29.00 7.48 11.81
CA THR A 432 29.51 6.13 11.52
C THR A 432 30.91 6.16 10.92
N SER A 433 31.62 7.29 11.02
CA SER A 433 32.98 7.48 10.47
C SER A 433 33.99 6.49 11.06
N HIS A 434 33.81 6.09 12.32
CA HIS A 434 34.70 5.15 13.01
C HIS A 434 34.59 3.69 12.54
N SER A 435 33.51 3.32 11.84
CA SER A 435 33.25 1.94 11.40
C SER A 435 33.09 1.83 9.88
N PHE A 436 33.11 2.96 9.18
CA PHE A 436 32.86 3.03 7.76
C PHE A 436 33.48 4.28 7.13
N GLU A 437 34.21 4.09 6.04
CA GLU A 437 34.82 5.14 5.25
C GLU A 437 34.32 5.07 3.80
N LEU A 438 33.91 6.22 3.26
CA LEU A 438 33.65 6.36 1.83
C LEU A 438 34.95 6.71 1.12
N LYS A 439 35.25 6.00 0.03
CA LYS A 439 36.39 6.35 -0.83
C LYS A 439 36.22 7.78 -1.37
N ASP A 440 37.30 8.55 -1.39
CA ASP A 440 37.33 9.92 -1.92
C ASP A 440 36.81 10.02 -3.36
N GLU A 441 37.06 9.00 -4.17
CA GLU A 441 36.53 8.90 -5.53
C GLU A 441 34.99 8.88 -5.55
N VAL A 442 34.33 8.20 -4.61
CA VAL A 442 32.87 8.15 -4.51
C VAL A 442 32.31 9.50 -4.03
N ILE A 443 33.04 10.19 -3.16
CA ILE A 443 32.66 11.52 -2.64
C ILE A 443 32.79 12.58 -3.73
N THR A 444 33.93 12.64 -4.42
CA THR A 444 34.20 13.65 -5.44
C THR A 444 33.45 13.35 -6.74
N SER A 445 33.33 12.07 -7.09
CA SER A 445 33.04 11.59 -8.44
C SER A 445 32.15 10.33 -8.44
N PRO A 446 30.92 10.40 -7.89
CA PRO A 446 30.06 9.22 -7.76
C PRO A 446 29.66 8.64 -9.13
N PRO A 447 29.34 7.32 -9.20
CA PRO A 447 29.06 6.65 -10.48
C PRO A 447 27.88 7.24 -11.26
N ILE A 448 26.80 7.60 -10.56
CA ILE A 448 25.61 8.22 -11.13
C ILE A 448 25.17 9.37 -10.21
N THR A 449 25.32 10.60 -10.69
CA THR A 449 24.74 11.80 -10.08
C THR A 449 23.34 12.02 -10.65
N LEU A 450 22.36 12.25 -9.79
CA LEU A 450 20.95 12.47 -10.17
C LEU A 450 20.54 13.95 -10.07
N TYR A 451 21.16 14.71 -9.18
CA TYR A 451 20.88 16.13 -8.92
C TYR A 451 22.21 16.83 -8.61
N PRO A 452 22.46 18.07 -9.08
CA PRO A 452 21.52 18.98 -9.77
C PRO A 452 21.20 18.60 -11.22
N GLU A 453 22.11 17.87 -11.88
CA GLU A 453 21.93 17.35 -13.22
C GLU A 453 22.24 15.84 -13.23
N PHE A 454 21.58 15.12 -14.13
CA PHE A 454 21.87 13.71 -14.33
C PHE A 454 23.23 13.56 -15.03
N GLN A 455 24.20 12.94 -14.36
CA GLN A 455 25.54 12.68 -14.90
C GLN A 455 26.00 11.29 -14.52
N ALA A 456 26.36 10.47 -15.50
CA ALA A 456 26.85 9.12 -15.28
C ALA A 456 28.29 8.95 -15.78
N ARG A 457 29.12 8.27 -14.97
CA ARG A 457 30.52 7.93 -15.30
C ARG A 457 30.71 6.46 -15.63
N ILE A 458 29.63 5.72 -15.61
CA ILE A 458 29.55 4.31 -15.92
C ILE A 458 28.46 4.10 -16.97
N ASN A 459 28.46 2.93 -17.61
CA ASN A 459 27.31 2.51 -18.41
C ASN A 459 26.11 2.32 -17.47
N VAL A 460 25.16 3.24 -17.54
CA VAL A 460 23.98 3.23 -16.68
C VAL A 460 23.14 2.00 -17.02
N PRO A 461 22.77 1.17 -16.03
CA PRO A 461 21.81 0.11 -16.26
C PRO A 461 20.51 0.69 -16.84
N ALA A 462 19.99 0.09 -17.90
CA ALA A 462 18.83 0.62 -18.63
C ALA A 462 17.64 0.92 -17.70
N ASP A 463 17.47 0.11 -16.65
CA ASP A 463 16.39 0.27 -15.69
C ASP A 463 16.60 1.41 -14.68
N VAL A 464 17.85 1.78 -14.39
CA VAL A 464 18.18 3.01 -13.65
C VAL A 464 17.94 4.22 -14.53
N GLN A 465 18.36 4.17 -15.79
CA GLN A 465 18.15 5.24 -16.77
C GLN A 465 16.64 5.54 -16.91
N ILE A 466 15.82 4.51 -17.12
CA ILE A 466 14.35 4.63 -17.23
C ILE A 466 13.70 5.30 -16.01
N VAL A 467 14.28 5.15 -14.82
CA VAL A 467 13.68 5.64 -13.57
C VAL A 467 14.05 7.10 -13.28
N PHE A 468 15.23 7.55 -13.71
CA PHE A 468 15.81 8.82 -13.31
C PHE A 468 16.15 9.79 -14.44
N ASP A 469 16.04 9.39 -15.71
CA ASP A 469 15.71 10.32 -16.81
C ASP A 469 14.29 10.87 -16.63
#